data_AF-A0A8B5XKL1-F1
#
_entry.id   AF-A0A8B5XKL1-F1
#
_cell.length_a   1.000
_cell.length_b   1.000
_cell.length_c   1.000
_cell.angle_alpha   90.00
_cell.angle_beta   90.00
_cell.angle_gamma   90.00
#
_symmetry.space_group_name_H-M   'P 1'
#
loop_
_entity.id
_entity.type
_entity.pdbx_description
1 polymer ?
#
loop_
_entity_poly.entity_id
_entity_poly.type
_entity_poly.pdbx_seq_one_letter_code
_entity_poly.pdbx_strand_id
1 'polypeptide(L)'
;MSSLSDQELVAKTVEFRQRLSKGESLDNLLVEAFAVVREADKRILGMFPYDVQVMGAIVMHYGKVAEMNTGEGKTLTATMPVYLNALSGEGVMVVTPNVYLSKRDAEEMGQVYRFLGLTIGVPFTDNPKKEMKAKEKKLIYASDIIYTTNSNLGFDYLNDNLASNEEGKFLRPFNYVIIDEIDDILLDSAQTPLIIAGSPRVQSNYYAIIDTLVTTLVEGEDYIFKEEKEEVWLTTKGAKSAENFLGIDNLYKEEHASFARHLVYAIRAHKLFTKDKDYII
;
A
#
# COMPACT_ATOMS: atom_id res chain seq x y z
N MET A 1 -36.63 5.79 -10.91
CA MET A 1 -36.33 4.50 -10.26
C MET A 1 -37.35 4.11 -9.18
N SER A 2 -38.10 5.05 -8.58
CA SER A 2 -39.07 4.77 -7.50
C SER A 2 -40.19 3.77 -7.80
N SER A 3 -40.59 3.62 -9.08
CA SER A 3 -41.63 2.66 -9.48
C SER A 3 -41.14 1.23 -9.59
N LEU A 4 -39.82 0.99 -9.55
CA LEU A 4 -39.24 -0.34 -9.65
C LEU A 4 -39.36 -1.08 -8.32
N SER A 5 -39.58 -2.39 -8.38
CA SER A 5 -39.37 -3.29 -7.24
C SER A 5 -37.89 -3.37 -6.86
N ASP A 6 -37.60 -3.90 -5.67
CA ASP A 6 -36.21 -4.09 -5.22
C ASP A 6 -35.44 -5.01 -6.17
N GLN A 7 -36.07 -6.08 -6.65
CA GLN A 7 -35.46 -7.02 -7.60
C GLN A 7 -35.11 -6.34 -8.92
N GLU A 8 -36.00 -5.50 -9.45
CA GLU A 8 -35.74 -4.73 -10.67
C GLU A 8 -34.64 -3.69 -10.47
N LEU A 9 -34.56 -3.07 -9.28
CA LEU A 9 -33.51 -2.11 -8.96
C LEU A 9 -32.13 -2.80 -8.88
N VAL A 10 -32.06 -3.97 -8.26
CA VAL A 10 -30.82 -4.79 -8.23
C VAL A 10 -30.43 -5.28 -9.62
N ALA A 11 -31.41 -5.64 -10.46
CA ALA A 11 -31.17 -6.08 -11.84
C ALA A 11 -30.50 -4.99 -12.70
N LYS A 12 -30.63 -3.70 -12.35
CA LYS A 12 -29.93 -2.62 -13.03
C LYS A 12 -28.41 -2.72 -12.96
N THR A 13 -27.85 -3.22 -11.86
CA THR A 13 -26.39 -3.46 -11.78
C THR A 13 -25.91 -4.44 -12.85
N VAL A 14 -26.68 -5.50 -13.11
CA VAL A 14 -26.35 -6.49 -14.15
C VAL A 14 -26.50 -5.88 -15.54
N GLU A 15 -27.57 -5.12 -15.78
CA GLU A 15 -27.80 -4.39 -17.04
C GLU A 15 -26.64 -3.43 -17.35
N PHE A 16 -26.23 -2.61 -16.37
CA PHE A 16 -25.14 -1.65 -16.54
C PHE A 16 -23.81 -2.33 -16.83
N ARG A 17 -23.47 -3.42 -16.11
CA ARG A 17 -22.25 -4.21 -16.40
C ARG A 17 -22.27 -4.79 -17.82
N GLN A 18 -23.42 -5.23 -18.32
CA GLN A 18 -23.56 -5.72 -19.70
C GLN A 18 -23.46 -4.60 -20.74
N ARG A 19 -23.89 -3.38 -20.40
CA ARG A 19 -23.75 -2.21 -21.28
C ARG A 19 -22.29 -1.76 -21.37
N LEU A 20 -21.58 -1.74 -20.23
CA LEU A 20 -20.13 -1.47 -20.20
C LEU A 20 -19.34 -2.49 -21.02
N SER A 21 -19.67 -3.78 -20.93
CA SER A 21 -18.98 -4.81 -21.72
C SER A 21 -19.23 -4.71 -23.24
N LYS A 22 -20.27 -3.98 -23.65
CA LYS A 22 -20.57 -3.64 -25.05
C LYS A 22 -19.91 -2.34 -25.52
N GLY A 23 -19.13 -1.67 -24.66
CA GLY A 23 -18.35 -0.47 -25.00
C GLY A 23 -19.01 0.86 -24.64
N GLU A 24 -20.11 0.84 -23.87
CA GLU A 24 -20.67 2.07 -23.30
C GLU A 24 -19.73 2.64 -22.21
N SER A 25 -19.59 3.96 -22.11
CA SER A 25 -18.74 4.58 -21.08
C SER A 25 -19.48 4.74 -19.74
N LEU A 26 -18.73 4.91 -18.65
CA LEU A 26 -19.29 5.26 -17.35
C LEU A 26 -20.07 6.59 -17.39
N ASP A 27 -19.57 7.58 -18.13
CA ASP A 27 -20.23 8.88 -18.31
C ASP A 27 -21.63 8.74 -18.90
N ASN A 28 -21.82 7.83 -19.86
CA ASN A 28 -23.13 7.58 -20.47
C ASN A 28 -24.12 6.98 -19.46
N LEU A 29 -23.62 6.18 -18.52
CA LEU A 29 -24.42 5.53 -17.48
C LEU A 29 -24.68 6.43 -16.26
N LEU A 30 -23.98 7.56 -16.15
CA LEU A 30 -23.92 8.39 -14.94
C LEU A 30 -25.31 8.69 -14.38
N VAL A 31 -26.21 9.22 -15.21
CA VAL A 31 -27.55 9.65 -14.79
C VAL A 31 -28.38 8.47 -14.27
N GLU A 32 -28.37 7.35 -15.00
CA GLU A 32 -29.14 6.17 -14.63
C GLU A 32 -28.58 5.50 -13.37
N ALA A 33 -27.25 5.36 -13.29
CA ALA A 33 -26.56 4.79 -12.14
C ALA A 33 -26.78 5.63 -10.87
N PHE A 34 -26.67 6.96 -10.96
CA PHE A 34 -26.91 7.85 -9.83
C PHE A 34 -28.37 7.79 -9.39
N ALA A 35 -29.32 7.71 -10.33
CA ALA A 35 -30.73 7.53 -10.00
C ALA A 35 -31.02 6.19 -9.31
N VAL A 36 -30.30 5.12 -9.66
CA VAL A 36 -30.39 3.82 -8.97
C VAL A 36 -29.87 3.93 -7.55
N VAL A 37 -28.70 4.56 -7.37
CA VAL A 37 -28.10 4.71 -6.04
C VAL A 37 -28.95 5.61 -5.13
N ARG A 38 -29.44 6.75 -5.61
CA ARG A 38 -30.34 7.62 -4.81
C ARG A 38 -31.58 6.88 -4.33
N GLU A 39 -32.15 6.03 -5.17
CA GLU A 39 -33.31 5.22 -4.79
C GLU A 39 -32.93 4.11 -3.79
N ALA A 40 -31.76 3.47 -3.96
CA ALA A 40 -31.24 2.48 -3.03
C ALA A 40 -30.92 3.09 -1.65
N ASP A 41 -30.27 4.25 -1.61
CA ASP A 41 -30.01 5.01 -0.39
C ASP A 41 -31.31 5.29 0.37
N LYS A 42 -32.37 5.70 -0.34
CA LYS A 42 -33.68 5.96 0.26
C LYS A 42 -34.31 4.69 0.84
N ARG A 43 -34.22 3.55 0.15
CA ARG A 43 -34.84 2.30 0.60
C ARG A 43 -34.09 1.66 1.76
N ILE A 44 -32.76 1.71 1.71
CA ILE A 44 -31.89 0.97 2.64
C ILE A 44 -31.51 1.83 3.85
N LEU A 45 -31.19 3.11 3.63
CA LEU A 45 -30.74 4.01 4.68
C LEU A 45 -31.83 4.99 5.13
N GLY A 46 -32.98 5.04 4.43
CA GLY A 46 -34.02 6.03 4.69
C GLY A 46 -33.65 7.46 4.27
N MET A 47 -32.53 7.62 3.56
CA MET A 47 -31.97 8.92 3.17
C MET A 47 -32.00 9.06 1.66
N PHE A 48 -32.68 10.08 1.15
CA PHE A 48 -32.67 10.38 -0.28
C PHE A 48 -31.68 11.52 -0.53
N PRO A 49 -30.58 11.29 -1.30
CA PRO A 49 -29.56 12.32 -1.48
C PRO A 49 -30.15 13.61 -2.06
N TYR A 50 -29.74 14.76 -1.53
CA TYR A 50 -30.15 16.09 -2.01
C TYR A 50 -29.48 16.44 -3.33
N ASP A 51 -30.01 17.46 -4.03
CA ASP A 51 -29.48 17.85 -5.33
C ASP A 51 -28.04 18.36 -5.26
N VAL A 52 -27.67 19.05 -4.18
CA VAL A 52 -26.27 19.47 -3.92
C VAL A 52 -25.33 18.28 -3.73
N GLN A 53 -25.82 17.19 -3.16
CA GLN A 53 -25.06 15.94 -3.01
C GLN A 53 -24.88 15.28 -4.37
N VAL A 54 -25.91 15.27 -5.23
CA VAL A 54 -25.78 14.80 -6.62
C VAL A 54 -24.75 15.63 -7.39
N MET A 55 -24.74 16.96 -7.22
CA MET A 55 -23.72 17.82 -7.83
C MET A 55 -22.31 17.48 -7.32
N GLY A 56 -22.12 17.32 -6.01
CA GLY A 56 -20.85 16.91 -5.43
C GLY A 56 -20.37 15.54 -5.95
N ALA A 57 -21.28 14.58 -6.08
CA ALA A 57 -21.01 13.26 -6.63
C ALA A 57 -20.52 13.31 -8.09
N ILE A 58 -21.10 14.19 -8.92
CA ILE A 58 -20.65 14.40 -10.30
C ILE A 58 -19.22 14.95 -10.33
N VAL A 59 -18.93 15.93 -9.47
CA VAL A 59 -17.59 16.53 -9.34
C VAL A 59 -16.56 15.45 -8.93
N MET A 60 -16.90 14.60 -7.96
CA MET A 60 -16.05 13.48 -7.55
C MET A 60 -15.80 12.51 -8.70
N HIS A 61 -16.84 12.10 -9.44
CA HIS A 61 -16.71 11.17 -10.57
C HIS A 61 -15.71 11.66 -11.64
N TYR A 62 -15.69 12.97 -11.91
CA TYR A 62 -14.73 13.58 -12.84
C TYR A 62 -13.32 13.81 -12.25
N GLY A 63 -13.00 13.22 -11.10
CA GLY A 63 -11.69 13.30 -10.47
C GLY A 63 -11.35 14.69 -9.96
N LYS A 64 -12.35 15.44 -9.49
CA LYS A 64 -12.18 16.78 -8.92
C LYS A 64 -12.47 16.79 -7.43
N VAL A 65 -11.98 17.83 -6.75
CA VAL A 65 -12.28 18.07 -5.33
C VAL A 65 -13.67 18.68 -5.21
N ALA A 66 -14.58 17.96 -4.58
CA ALA A 66 -15.90 18.47 -4.22
C ALA A 66 -15.83 19.09 -2.82
N GLU A 67 -15.73 20.42 -2.76
CA GLU A 67 -15.79 21.16 -1.50
C GLU A 67 -17.23 21.18 -0.99
N MET A 68 -17.46 20.49 0.12
CA MET A 68 -18.76 20.39 0.78
C MET A 68 -18.55 20.66 2.27
N ASN A 69 -19.31 21.60 2.83
CA ASN A 69 -19.21 21.95 4.25
C ASN A 69 -19.48 20.73 5.13
N THR A 70 -18.88 20.72 6.33
CA THR A 70 -19.14 19.68 7.33
C THR A 70 -20.63 19.61 7.63
N GLY A 71 -21.20 18.39 7.57
CA GLY A 71 -22.63 18.16 7.76
C GLY A 71 -23.45 18.09 6.46
N GLU A 72 -22.90 18.45 5.29
CA GLU A 72 -23.58 18.33 3.99
C GLU A 72 -23.72 16.87 3.49
N GLY A 73 -23.24 15.89 4.28
CA GLY A 73 -23.36 14.47 3.96
C GLY A 73 -22.40 14.00 2.86
N LYS A 74 -21.09 14.30 3.01
CA LYS A 74 -20.01 13.79 2.13
C LYS A 74 -20.06 12.26 1.98
N THR A 75 -20.28 11.53 3.09
CA THR A 75 -20.36 10.07 3.11
C THR A 75 -21.50 9.52 2.24
N LEU A 76 -22.70 10.09 2.34
CA LEU A 76 -23.84 9.72 1.48
C LEU A 76 -23.61 10.14 0.03
N THR A 77 -22.97 11.29 -0.18
CA THR A 77 -22.63 11.78 -1.53
C THR A 77 -21.71 10.81 -2.28
N ALA A 78 -20.75 10.22 -1.58
CA ALA A 78 -19.78 9.30 -2.16
C ALA A 78 -20.41 7.98 -2.67
N THR A 79 -21.62 7.60 -2.24
CA THR A 79 -22.27 6.35 -2.69
C THR A 79 -22.43 6.29 -4.20
N MET A 80 -22.83 7.40 -4.81
CA MET A 80 -23.10 7.52 -6.23
C MET A 80 -21.84 7.30 -7.11
N PRO A 81 -20.74 8.07 -6.95
CA PRO A 81 -19.54 7.87 -7.76
C PRO A 81 -18.81 6.57 -7.41
N VAL A 82 -18.89 6.08 -6.16
CA VAL A 82 -18.31 4.77 -5.80
C VAL A 82 -19.02 3.65 -6.54
N TYR A 83 -20.35 3.62 -6.51
CA TYR A 83 -21.14 2.61 -7.23
C TYR A 83 -20.85 2.65 -8.73
N LEU A 84 -20.95 3.82 -9.36
CA LEU A 84 -20.75 3.96 -10.81
C LEU A 84 -19.37 3.43 -11.23
N ASN A 85 -18.31 3.90 -10.59
CA ASN A 85 -16.94 3.48 -10.95
C ASN A 85 -16.67 2.00 -10.63
N ALA A 86 -17.35 1.42 -9.63
CA ALA A 86 -17.23 0.00 -9.28
C ALA A 86 -17.91 -0.93 -10.31
N LEU A 87 -18.79 -0.41 -11.19
CA LEU A 87 -19.40 -1.21 -12.25
C LEU A 87 -18.38 -1.73 -13.28
N SER A 88 -17.23 -1.06 -13.42
CA SER A 88 -16.12 -1.53 -14.27
C SER A 88 -15.55 -2.88 -13.84
N GLY A 89 -15.70 -3.25 -12.56
CA GLY A 89 -15.03 -4.41 -11.97
C GLY A 89 -13.53 -4.20 -11.71
N GLU A 90 -13.00 -3.01 -12.02
CA GLU A 90 -11.57 -2.65 -11.82
C GLU A 90 -11.24 -2.20 -10.40
N GLY A 91 -12.25 -2.13 -9.53
CA GLY A 91 -12.12 -1.83 -8.10
C GLY A 91 -12.15 -0.33 -7.82
N VAL A 92 -12.77 0.04 -6.70
CA VAL A 92 -12.83 1.42 -6.20
C VAL A 92 -12.35 1.44 -4.76
N MET A 93 -11.48 2.39 -4.42
CA MET A 93 -11.02 2.61 -3.06
C MET A 93 -11.70 3.85 -2.45
N VAL A 94 -12.16 3.73 -1.21
CA VAL A 94 -12.58 4.86 -0.37
C VAL A 94 -11.58 4.96 0.76
N VAL A 95 -10.82 6.05 0.75
CA VAL A 95 -9.73 6.30 1.70
C VAL A 95 -10.19 7.35 2.70
N THR A 96 -10.14 7.01 3.98
CA THR A 96 -10.46 7.92 5.09
C THR A 96 -9.23 8.16 5.97
N PRO A 97 -9.23 9.19 6.83
CA PRO A 97 -8.08 9.49 7.70
C PRO A 97 -7.80 8.42 8.77
N ASN A 98 -8.84 7.74 9.25
CA ASN A 98 -8.70 6.76 10.33
C ASN A 98 -9.58 5.52 10.17
N VAL A 99 -9.18 4.47 10.89
CA VAL A 99 -9.75 3.12 10.90
C VAL A 99 -11.22 3.13 11.31
N TYR A 100 -11.61 3.98 12.27
CA TYR A 100 -12.97 4.06 12.75
C TYR A 100 -13.92 4.58 11.67
N LEU A 101 -13.58 5.70 11.02
CA LEU A 101 -14.38 6.26 9.92
C LEU A 101 -14.48 5.27 8.76
N SER A 102 -13.37 4.65 8.37
CA SER A 102 -13.33 3.66 7.30
C SER A 102 -14.28 2.49 7.57
N LYS A 103 -14.30 1.98 8.80
CA LYS A 103 -15.20 0.88 9.22
C LYS A 103 -16.65 1.31 9.29
N ARG A 104 -16.93 2.42 9.95
CA ARG A 104 -18.28 2.97 10.06
C ARG A 104 -18.89 3.14 8.67
N ASP A 105 -18.16 3.77 7.76
CA ASP A 105 -18.66 4.05 6.42
C ASP A 105 -18.82 2.78 5.58
N ALA A 106 -17.91 1.81 5.72
CA ALA A 106 -18.03 0.48 5.09
C ALA A 106 -19.23 -0.32 5.61
N GLU A 107 -19.60 -0.14 6.88
CA GLU A 107 -20.73 -0.82 7.51
C GLU A 107 -22.06 -0.15 7.12
N GLU A 108 -22.14 1.18 7.26
CA GLU A 108 -23.31 1.99 6.97
C GLU A 108 -23.61 2.06 5.47
N MET A 109 -22.73 2.69 4.66
CA MET A 109 -22.94 2.83 3.22
C MET A 109 -22.86 1.48 2.51
N GLY A 110 -22.13 0.53 3.10
CA GLY A 110 -22.01 -0.80 2.55
C GLY A 110 -23.32 -1.59 2.45
N GLN A 111 -24.35 -1.22 3.22
CA GLN A 111 -25.67 -1.83 3.06
C GLN A 111 -26.24 -1.55 1.67
N VAL A 112 -26.03 -0.35 1.14
CA VAL A 112 -26.51 0.07 -0.18
C VAL A 112 -25.78 -0.68 -1.28
N TYR A 113 -24.45 -0.75 -1.22
CA TYR A 113 -23.68 -1.46 -2.25
C TYR A 113 -23.98 -2.96 -2.25
N ARG A 114 -24.11 -3.59 -1.06
CA ARG A 114 -24.48 -5.00 -0.94
C ARG A 114 -25.88 -5.26 -1.47
N PHE A 115 -26.83 -4.37 -1.18
CA PHE A 115 -28.18 -4.44 -1.76
C PHE A 115 -28.11 -4.42 -3.30
N LEU A 116 -27.31 -3.52 -3.88
CA LEU A 116 -27.11 -3.43 -5.32
C LEU A 116 -26.20 -4.53 -5.92
N GLY A 117 -25.78 -5.51 -5.12
CA GLY A 117 -25.03 -6.69 -5.57
C GLY A 117 -23.51 -6.49 -5.71
N LEU A 118 -22.94 -5.47 -5.09
CA LEU A 118 -21.50 -5.24 -5.04
C LEU A 118 -20.87 -5.79 -3.75
N THR A 119 -19.61 -6.17 -3.84
CA THR A 119 -18.79 -6.68 -2.74
C THR A 119 -17.96 -5.56 -2.10
N ILE A 120 -17.67 -5.70 -0.79
CA ILE A 120 -16.96 -4.70 0.01
C ILE A 120 -15.84 -5.37 0.79
N GLY A 121 -14.65 -4.76 0.74
CA GLY A 121 -13.46 -5.19 1.46
C GLY A 121 -12.96 -4.13 2.44
N VAL A 122 -12.44 -4.57 3.59
CA VAL A 122 -11.77 -3.73 4.60
C VAL A 122 -10.45 -4.42 4.98
N PRO A 123 -9.28 -3.95 4.50
CA PRO A 123 -8.00 -4.69 4.56
C PRO A 123 -7.23 -4.51 5.87
N PHE A 124 -7.93 -4.30 6.99
CA PHE A 124 -7.33 -4.13 8.31
C PHE A 124 -8.22 -4.68 9.42
N THR A 125 -7.65 -4.92 10.60
CA THR A 125 -8.38 -5.49 11.75
C THR A 125 -8.33 -4.55 12.96
N ASP A 126 -9.27 -4.69 13.90
CA ASP A 126 -9.26 -3.92 15.17
C ASP A 126 -8.10 -4.31 16.11
N ASN A 127 -7.42 -5.42 15.82
CA ASN A 127 -6.32 -5.90 16.62
C ASN A 127 -4.99 -5.54 15.94
N PRO A 128 -4.23 -4.57 16.46
CA PRO A 128 -2.94 -4.17 15.88
C PRO A 128 -1.92 -5.31 15.85
N LYS A 129 -2.11 -6.36 16.67
CA LYS A 129 -1.23 -7.53 16.72
C LYS A 129 -1.60 -8.61 15.71
N LYS A 130 -2.75 -8.49 15.05
CA LYS A 130 -3.22 -9.46 14.06
C LYS A 130 -2.82 -8.98 12.67
N GLU A 131 -1.70 -9.48 12.19
CA GLU A 131 -1.31 -9.30 10.79
C GLU A 131 -2.17 -10.20 9.89
N MET A 132 -2.76 -9.59 8.86
CA MET A 132 -3.48 -10.33 7.82
C MET A 132 -2.49 -10.93 6.83
N LYS A 133 -2.68 -12.20 6.48
CA LYS A 133 -1.81 -12.88 5.52
C LYS A 133 -2.06 -12.35 4.11
N ALA A 134 -1.06 -12.41 3.23
CA ALA A 134 -1.19 -11.99 1.83
C ALA A 134 -2.40 -12.63 1.12
N LYS A 135 -2.66 -13.93 1.36
CA LYS A 135 -3.84 -14.63 0.83
C LYS A 135 -5.18 -14.02 1.27
N GLU A 136 -5.28 -13.58 2.53
CA GLU A 136 -6.49 -12.94 3.05
C GLU A 136 -6.65 -11.54 2.45
N LYS A 137 -5.57 -10.75 2.40
CA LYS A 137 -5.58 -9.43 1.77
C LYS A 137 -5.96 -9.49 0.29
N LYS A 138 -5.47 -10.50 -0.44
CA LYS A 138 -5.78 -10.68 -1.86
C LYS A 138 -7.27 -10.88 -2.12
N LEU A 139 -7.95 -11.63 -1.24
CA LEU A 139 -9.41 -11.79 -1.31
C LEU A 139 -10.14 -10.47 -1.01
N ILE A 140 -9.64 -9.69 -0.05
CA ILE A 140 -10.24 -8.41 0.32
C ILE A 140 -10.09 -7.38 -0.79
N TYR A 141 -8.88 -7.23 -1.34
CA TYR A 141 -8.61 -6.31 -2.45
C TYR A 141 -9.31 -6.72 -3.75
N ALA A 142 -9.73 -7.98 -3.90
CA ALA A 142 -10.55 -8.43 -5.03
C ALA A 142 -12.01 -7.95 -4.97
N SER A 143 -12.44 -7.30 -3.88
CA SER A 143 -13.79 -6.72 -3.76
C SER A 143 -14.00 -5.58 -4.78
N ASP A 144 -15.25 -5.32 -5.14
CA ASP A 144 -15.63 -4.22 -6.02
C ASP A 144 -15.28 -2.86 -5.38
N ILE A 145 -15.49 -2.76 -4.07
CA ILE A 145 -15.25 -1.55 -3.27
C ILE A 145 -14.35 -1.90 -2.07
N ILE A 146 -13.33 -1.09 -1.81
CA ILE A 146 -12.40 -1.25 -0.71
C ILE A 146 -12.44 0.01 0.16
N TYR A 147 -12.84 -0.13 1.41
CA TYR A 147 -12.70 0.93 2.40
C TYR A 147 -11.37 0.75 3.14
N THR A 148 -10.53 1.77 3.13
CA THR A 148 -9.21 1.74 3.77
C THR A 148 -8.82 3.09 4.34
N THR A 149 -7.63 3.15 4.94
CA THR A 149 -7.02 4.41 5.37
C THR A 149 -5.80 4.72 4.51
N ASN A 150 -5.41 6.00 4.47
CA ASN A 150 -4.21 6.45 3.76
C ASN A 150 -2.97 5.68 4.25
N SER A 151 -2.82 5.56 5.58
CA SER A 151 -1.72 4.83 6.20
C SER A 151 -1.74 3.35 5.85
N ASN A 152 -2.90 2.68 5.95
CA ASN A 152 -2.98 1.25 5.66
C ASN A 152 -2.69 0.95 4.18
N LEU A 153 -3.27 1.73 3.26
CA LEU A 153 -3.02 1.56 1.83
C LEU A 153 -1.55 1.79 1.48
N GLY A 154 -0.92 2.82 2.05
CA GLY A 154 0.49 3.08 1.82
C GLY A 154 1.40 1.98 2.35
N PHE A 155 1.16 1.47 3.57
CA PHE A 155 1.91 0.32 4.09
C PHE A 155 1.65 -0.96 3.31
N ASP A 156 0.43 -1.16 2.82
CA ASP A 156 0.08 -2.30 1.97
C ASP A 156 0.84 -2.23 0.64
N TYR A 157 0.94 -1.06 0.03
CA TYR A 157 1.75 -0.85 -1.17
C TYR A 157 3.23 -1.11 -0.93
N LEU A 158 3.78 -0.61 0.17
CA LEU A 158 5.20 -0.86 0.51
C LEU A 158 5.45 -2.36 0.77
N ASN A 159 4.59 -3.03 1.53
CA ASN A 159 4.72 -4.46 1.81
C ASN A 159 4.56 -5.34 0.56
N ASP A 160 3.63 -4.99 -0.35
CA ASP A 160 3.43 -5.68 -1.61
C ASP A 160 4.70 -5.64 -2.49
N ASN A 161 5.44 -4.52 -2.45
CA ASN A 161 6.71 -4.34 -3.16
C ASN A 161 7.92 -4.98 -2.46
N LEU A 162 7.79 -5.40 -1.19
CA LEU A 162 8.80 -6.17 -0.46
C LEU A 162 8.60 -7.69 -0.58
N ALA A 163 7.52 -8.14 -1.22
CA ALA A 163 7.25 -9.57 -1.40
C ALA A 163 8.34 -10.26 -2.23
N SER A 164 8.85 -11.39 -1.73
CA SER A 164 9.90 -12.17 -2.41
C SER A 164 9.42 -12.90 -3.66
N ASN A 165 8.11 -13.04 -3.86
CA ASN A 165 7.50 -13.72 -5.00
C ASN A 165 6.09 -13.17 -5.28
N GLU A 166 5.52 -13.55 -6.43
CA GLU A 166 4.18 -13.12 -6.84
C GLU A 166 3.05 -13.61 -5.92
N GLU A 167 3.22 -14.76 -5.25
CA GLU A 167 2.22 -15.26 -4.30
C GLU A 167 2.11 -14.37 -3.05
N GLY A 168 3.19 -13.66 -2.72
CA GLY A 168 3.22 -12.66 -1.66
C GLY A 168 2.55 -11.34 -2.03
N LYS A 169 2.27 -11.11 -3.32
CA LYS A 169 1.56 -9.92 -3.80
C LYS A 169 0.04 -10.10 -3.72
N PHE A 170 -0.62 -9.08 -3.19
CA PHE A 170 -2.04 -9.05 -2.87
C PHE A 170 -2.77 -7.81 -3.39
N LEU A 171 -2.06 -6.76 -3.81
CA LEU A 171 -2.68 -5.60 -4.43
C LEU A 171 -3.09 -5.87 -5.88
N ARG A 172 -4.17 -5.21 -6.29
CA ARG A 172 -4.64 -5.13 -7.68
C ARG A 172 -4.15 -3.82 -8.32
N PRO A 173 -4.18 -3.68 -9.66
CA PRO A 173 -3.96 -2.40 -10.31
C PRO A 173 -4.90 -1.32 -9.74
N PHE A 174 -4.37 -0.12 -9.51
CA PHE A 174 -5.17 1.01 -9.05
C PHE A 174 -6.01 1.57 -10.19
N ASN A 175 -7.29 1.80 -9.92
CA ASN A 175 -8.27 2.30 -10.88
C ASN A 175 -8.82 3.66 -10.44
N TYR A 176 -9.68 3.67 -9.41
CA TYR A 176 -10.32 4.89 -8.93
C TYR A 176 -10.32 4.95 -7.40
N VAL A 177 -10.08 6.15 -6.86
CA VAL A 177 -10.05 6.40 -5.41
C VAL A 177 -10.82 7.66 -5.06
N ILE A 178 -11.65 7.59 -4.03
CA ILE A 178 -12.20 8.75 -3.34
C ILE A 178 -11.44 8.92 -2.04
N ILE A 179 -10.96 10.13 -1.78
CA ILE A 179 -10.26 10.51 -0.56
C ILE A 179 -11.19 11.42 0.23
N ASP A 180 -11.64 10.96 1.39
CA ASP A 180 -12.36 11.77 2.36
C ASP A 180 -11.36 12.57 3.21
N GLU A 181 -11.72 13.80 3.58
CA GLU A 181 -10.81 14.78 4.21
C GLU A 181 -9.47 14.89 3.46
N ILE A 182 -9.56 15.24 2.17
CA ILE A 182 -8.42 15.25 1.24
C ILE A 182 -7.30 16.21 1.66
N ASP A 183 -7.63 17.30 2.33
CA ASP A 183 -6.69 18.25 2.91
C ASP A 183 -5.86 17.61 4.04
N ASP A 184 -6.50 16.93 4.99
CA ASP A 184 -5.80 16.19 6.04
C ASP A 184 -4.88 15.10 5.47
N ILE A 185 -5.32 14.40 4.42
CA ILE A 185 -4.56 13.29 3.85
C ILE A 185 -3.43 13.75 2.92
N LEU A 186 -3.69 14.68 1.99
CA LEU A 186 -2.74 15.08 0.95
C LEU A 186 -1.89 16.30 1.31
N LEU A 187 -2.26 17.07 2.34
CA LEU A 187 -1.49 18.22 2.80
C LEU A 187 -0.84 17.95 4.16
N ASP A 188 -1.63 17.59 5.18
CA ASP A 188 -1.11 17.50 6.55
C ASP A 188 -0.36 16.19 6.78
N SER A 189 -1.00 15.05 6.52
CA SER A 189 -0.41 13.72 6.68
C SER A 189 0.74 13.46 5.70
N ALA A 190 0.73 14.09 4.53
CA ALA A 190 1.73 13.89 3.48
C ALA A 190 3.10 14.50 3.80
N GLN A 191 3.22 15.30 4.86
CA GLN A 191 4.49 15.92 5.25
C GLN A 191 5.51 14.90 5.77
N THR A 192 5.04 13.79 6.34
CA THR A 192 5.90 12.72 6.87
C THR A 192 5.85 11.51 5.95
N PRO A 193 7.00 11.02 5.43
CA PRO A 193 7.01 9.84 4.57
C PRO A 193 6.60 8.58 5.34
N LEU A 194 5.90 7.68 4.66
CA LEU A 194 5.62 6.33 5.18
C LEU A 194 6.87 5.46 5.09
N ILE A 195 7.34 4.95 6.23
CA ILE A 195 8.58 4.16 6.33
C ILE A 195 8.28 2.82 7.00
N ILE A 196 8.68 1.72 6.36
CA ILE A 196 8.75 0.40 7.01
C ILE A 196 10.13 0.29 7.68
N ALA A 197 10.15 0.43 9.00
CA ALA A 197 11.35 0.16 9.79
C ALA A 197 11.49 -1.35 10.03
N GLY A 198 12.62 -1.93 9.62
CA GLY A 198 12.97 -3.28 10.02
C GLY A 198 13.50 -3.31 11.45
N SER A 199 12.90 -4.11 12.33
CA SER A 199 13.55 -4.47 13.60
C SER A 199 14.77 -5.34 13.29
N PRO A 200 15.99 -5.00 13.75
CA PRO A 200 17.15 -5.83 13.53
C PRO A 200 16.90 -7.21 14.17
N ARG A 201 16.78 -8.25 13.33
CA ARG A 201 16.65 -9.64 13.79
C ARG A 201 18.03 -10.09 14.27
N VAL A 202 18.27 -9.93 15.58
CA VAL A 202 19.53 -10.24 16.28
C VAL A 202 20.69 -9.39 15.76
N GLN A 203 21.30 -8.57 16.62
CA GLN A 203 22.57 -7.92 16.26
C GLN A 203 23.56 -9.02 15.86
N SER A 204 23.98 -9.01 14.60
CA SER A 204 24.98 -9.95 14.11
C SER A 204 26.27 -9.72 14.91
N ASN A 205 26.68 -10.69 15.73
CA ASN A 205 27.85 -10.59 16.61
C ASN A 205 29.18 -10.77 15.83
N TYR A 206 29.20 -10.39 14.54
CA TYR A 206 30.36 -10.60 13.67
C TYR A 206 31.36 -9.46 13.74
N TYR A 207 30.97 -8.29 14.28
CA TYR A 207 31.82 -7.10 14.30
C TYR A 207 33.21 -7.38 14.88
N ALA A 208 33.30 -7.96 16.08
CA ALA A 208 34.58 -8.22 16.74
C ALA A 208 35.45 -9.27 16.00
N ILE A 209 34.83 -10.35 15.51
CA ILE A 209 35.54 -11.43 14.81
C ILE A 209 36.08 -10.93 13.46
N ILE A 210 35.26 -10.17 12.74
CA ILE A 210 35.64 -9.60 11.45
C ILE A 210 36.68 -8.49 11.62
N ASP A 211 36.56 -7.65 12.64
CA ASP A 211 37.59 -6.66 12.99
C ASP A 211 38.94 -7.33 13.24
N THR A 212 38.94 -8.42 14.01
CA THR A 212 40.15 -9.24 14.22
C THR A 212 40.69 -9.77 12.90
N LEU A 213 39.85 -10.30 12.02
CA LEU A 213 40.27 -10.75 10.68
C LEU A 213 40.93 -9.63 9.90
N VAL A 214 40.35 -8.42 9.87
CA VAL A 214 40.93 -7.27 9.15
C VAL A 214 42.36 -6.96 9.59
N THR A 215 42.67 -7.08 10.88
CA THR A 215 44.05 -6.85 11.39
C THR A 215 45.07 -7.87 10.86
N THR A 216 44.62 -9.00 10.33
CA THR A 216 45.49 -10.04 9.73
C THR A 216 45.70 -9.87 8.23
N LEU A 217 44.91 -9.02 7.55
CA LEU A 217 44.98 -8.82 6.11
C LEU A 217 45.97 -7.71 5.74
N VAL A 218 46.71 -7.94 4.65
CA VAL A 218 47.73 -7.00 4.15
C VAL A 218 47.20 -6.26 2.91
N GLU A 219 47.27 -4.93 2.95
CA GLU A 219 46.92 -4.08 1.80
C GLU A 219 47.88 -4.32 0.63
N GLY A 220 47.33 -4.41 -0.59
CA GLY A 220 48.08 -4.73 -1.80
C GLY A 220 48.25 -6.23 -2.05
N GLU A 221 48.06 -7.08 -1.04
CA GLU A 221 48.13 -8.54 -1.16
C GLU A 221 46.76 -9.19 -0.99
N ASP A 222 46.08 -8.93 0.11
CA ASP A 222 44.80 -9.55 0.47
C ASP A 222 43.61 -8.69 0.04
N TYR A 223 43.77 -7.37 0.04
CA TYR A 223 42.78 -6.44 -0.49
C TYR A 223 43.45 -5.27 -1.19
N ILE A 224 42.69 -4.63 -2.08
CA ILE A 224 43.06 -3.38 -2.72
C ILE A 224 42.08 -2.33 -2.22
N PHE A 225 42.62 -1.21 -1.76
CA PHE A 225 41.86 -0.02 -1.40
C PHE A 225 42.18 1.09 -2.39
N LYS A 226 41.14 1.73 -2.94
CA LYS A 226 41.28 2.92 -3.77
C LYS A 226 40.69 4.11 -3.05
N GLU A 227 41.57 4.89 -2.42
CA GLU A 227 41.21 6.06 -1.62
C GLU A 227 40.35 7.06 -2.40
N GLU A 228 40.71 7.37 -3.65
CA GLU A 228 39.96 8.32 -4.50
C GLU A 228 38.49 7.92 -4.76
N LYS A 229 38.17 6.63 -4.65
CA LYS A 229 36.81 6.10 -4.89
C LYS A 229 36.12 5.58 -3.64
N GLU A 230 36.83 5.56 -2.51
CA GLU A 230 36.39 4.90 -1.28
C GLU A 230 35.99 3.41 -1.48
N GLU A 231 36.58 2.76 -2.48
CA GLU A 231 36.27 1.39 -2.88
C GLU A 231 37.29 0.42 -2.30
N VAL A 232 36.79 -0.72 -1.81
CA VAL A 232 37.59 -1.86 -1.33
C VAL A 232 37.15 -3.10 -2.08
N TRP A 233 38.10 -3.91 -2.55
CA TRP A 233 37.84 -5.28 -2.96
C TRP A 233 38.93 -6.23 -2.49
N LEU A 234 38.53 -7.47 -2.22
CA LEU A 234 39.44 -8.54 -1.84
C LEU A 234 40.13 -9.08 -3.09
N THR A 235 41.40 -9.44 -2.95
CA THR A 235 42.08 -10.29 -3.93
C THR A 235 41.65 -11.75 -3.72
N THR A 236 41.97 -12.63 -4.67
CA THR A 236 41.76 -14.07 -4.50
C THR A 236 42.47 -14.61 -3.25
N LYS A 237 43.64 -14.06 -2.93
CA LYS A 237 44.40 -14.42 -1.72
C LYS A 237 43.63 -14.02 -0.47
N GLY A 238 43.19 -12.76 -0.37
CA GLY A 238 42.45 -12.29 0.80
C GLY A 238 41.09 -12.95 0.98
N ALA A 239 40.40 -13.26 -0.12
CA ALA A 239 39.19 -14.08 -0.06
C ALA A 239 39.48 -15.46 0.55
N LYS A 240 40.59 -16.10 0.15
CA LYS A 240 40.96 -17.41 0.70
C LYS A 240 41.41 -17.33 2.16
N SER A 241 42.13 -16.27 2.54
CA SER A 241 42.49 -15.99 3.93
C SER A 241 41.25 -15.81 4.80
N ALA A 242 40.25 -15.06 4.32
CA ALA A 242 38.97 -14.86 5.00
C ALA A 242 38.17 -16.16 5.14
N GLU A 243 38.09 -16.97 4.07
CA GLU A 243 37.45 -18.29 4.08
C GLU A 243 38.06 -19.21 5.15
N ASN A 244 39.39 -19.29 5.18
CA ASN A 244 40.11 -20.12 6.14
C ASN A 244 39.91 -19.63 7.59
N PHE A 245 39.94 -18.32 7.81
CA PHE A 245 39.74 -17.74 9.15
C PHE A 245 38.31 -17.97 9.67
N LEU A 246 37.31 -17.82 8.80
CA LEU A 246 35.91 -18.00 9.14
C LEU A 246 35.47 -19.47 9.13
N GLY A 247 36.30 -20.38 8.62
CA GLY A 247 35.98 -21.80 8.50
C GLY A 247 34.88 -22.08 7.48
N ILE A 248 34.79 -21.26 6.42
CA ILE A 248 33.80 -21.37 5.35
C ILE A 248 34.46 -21.77 4.02
N ASP A 249 33.66 -22.19 3.04
CA ASP A 249 34.16 -22.70 1.78
C ASP A 249 34.34 -21.64 0.71
N ASN A 250 33.31 -20.85 0.41
CA ASN A 250 33.34 -19.78 -0.58
C ASN A 250 32.63 -18.53 -0.06
N LEU A 251 33.40 -17.47 0.17
CA LEU A 251 32.92 -16.22 0.77
C LEU A 251 31.74 -15.56 0.01
N TYR A 252 31.62 -15.82 -1.29
CA TYR A 252 30.62 -15.18 -2.16
C TYR A 252 29.34 -15.99 -2.38
N LYS A 253 29.16 -17.11 -1.67
CA LYS A 253 27.86 -17.80 -1.65
C LYS A 253 26.80 -16.97 -0.91
N GLU A 254 25.54 -17.12 -1.31
CA GLU A 254 24.40 -16.41 -0.72
C GLU A 254 24.30 -16.58 0.80
N GLU A 255 24.59 -17.79 1.29
CA GLU A 255 24.63 -18.13 2.72
C GLU A 255 25.70 -17.36 3.52
N HIS A 256 26.78 -16.91 2.86
CA HIS A 256 27.91 -16.18 3.47
C HIS A 256 27.91 -14.68 3.14
N ALA A 257 26.88 -14.19 2.46
CA ALA A 257 26.79 -12.80 2.01
C ALA A 257 26.83 -11.76 3.16
N SER A 258 26.49 -12.17 4.38
CA SER A 258 26.65 -11.36 5.59
C SER A 258 28.12 -11.16 5.93
N PHE A 259 28.96 -12.20 5.90
CA PHE A 259 30.39 -12.13 6.20
C PHE A 259 31.15 -11.26 5.21
N ALA A 260 30.91 -11.47 3.91
CA ALA A 260 31.53 -10.67 2.86
C ALA A 260 31.26 -9.17 3.05
N ARG A 261 30.00 -8.83 3.38
CA ARG A 261 29.57 -7.45 3.63
C ARG A 261 30.22 -6.86 4.88
N HIS A 262 30.27 -7.60 5.98
CA HIS A 262 30.92 -7.14 7.21
C HIS A 262 32.42 -6.92 6.97
N LEU A 263 33.09 -7.80 6.24
CA LEU A 263 34.52 -7.69 5.96
C LEU A 263 34.84 -6.43 5.13
N VAL A 264 34.08 -6.18 4.07
CA VAL A 264 34.23 -4.95 3.26
C VAL A 264 34.01 -3.71 4.12
N TYR A 265 32.97 -3.67 4.95
CA TYR A 265 32.72 -2.52 5.82
C TYR A 265 33.77 -2.34 6.92
N ALA A 266 34.30 -3.42 7.48
CA ALA A 266 35.37 -3.35 8.46
C ALA A 266 36.67 -2.81 7.84
N ILE A 267 37.05 -3.26 6.64
CA ILE A 267 38.22 -2.71 5.93
C ILE A 267 38.00 -1.21 5.64
N ARG A 268 36.80 -0.83 5.16
CA ARG A 268 36.45 0.58 4.96
C ARG A 268 36.54 1.38 6.26
N ALA A 269 36.06 0.85 7.38
CA ALA A 269 36.17 1.50 8.68
C ALA A 269 37.62 1.78 9.07
N HIS A 270 38.51 0.79 8.91
CA HIS A 270 39.95 0.92 9.21
C HIS A 270 40.70 1.89 8.28
N LYS A 271 40.22 2.09 7.05
CA LYS A 271 40.92 2.88 6.02
C LYS A 271 40.36 4.29 5.82
N LEU A 272 39.05 4.47 5.93
CA LEU A 272 38.38 5.74 5.68
C LEU A 272 38.20 6.59 6.93
N PHE A 273 38.12 5.98 8.11
CA PHE A 273 37.78 6.69 9.34
C PHE A 273 38.93 6.64 10.34
N THR A 274 39.41 7.82 10.71
CA THR A 274 40.48 8.00 11.69
C THR A 274 39.89 8.54 12.98
N LYS A 275 40.17 7.86 14.10
CA LYS A 275 39.80 8.33 15.44
C LYS A 275 40.39 9.72 15.70
N ASP A 276 39.62 10.58 16.35
CA ASP A 276 39.98 11.97 16.70
C ASP A 276 40.10 12.92 15.48
N LYS A 277 39.72 12.44 14.29
CA LYS A 277 39.56 13.25 13.06
C LYS A 277 38.16 13.13 12.50
N ASP A 278 37.73 11.91 12.19
CA ASP A 278 36.45 11.63 11.53
C ASP A 278 35.36 11.23 12.55
N TYR A 279 35.75 10.71 13.71
CA TYR A 279 34.84 10.35 14.81
C TYR A 279 35.52 10.39 16.20
N ILE A 280 34.71 10.38 17.25
CA ILE A 280 35.10 10.32 18.67
C ILE A 280 34.45 9.11 19.37
N ILE A 281 34.98 8.70 20.53
CA ILE A 281 34.44 7.62 21.39
C ILE A 281 33.98 8.21 22.72
#